data_AF-A0A0B1YW89-F1
#
_entry.id   AF-A0A0B1YW89-F1
#
_cell.length_a   1.000
_cell.length_b   1.000
_cell.length_c   1.000
_cell.angle_alpha   90.00
_cell.angle_beta   90.00
_cell.angle_gamma   90.00
#
_symmetry.space_group_name_H-M   'P 1'
#
loop_
_entity.id
_entity.type
_entity.pdbx_description
1 polymer ?
#
loop_
_entity_poly.entity_id
_entity_poly.type
_entity_poly.pdbx_seq_one_letter_code
_entity_poly.pdbx_strand_id
1 'polypeptide(L)'
;MSDWSEVVAGAIGGGLVIAVQMGKQKLDNFSDSKRIHSWLVSEFERIDDYKYRSTRAIAKAVNLTPERVATLCHNHPRIKHVLGTDDELWNLDGADHKKPKSHFFAG
;
A
#
# COMPACT_ATOMS: atom_id res chain seq x y z
N MET A 1 -13.98 -42.52 26.58
CA MET A 1 -13.75 -41.06 26.66
C MET A 1 -12.81 -40.66 25.52
N SER A 2 -13.32 -40.40 24.32
CA SER A 2 -12.52 -39.85 23.21
C SER A 2 -13.32 -38.97 22.23
N ASP A 3 -14.64 -38.85 22.41
CA ASP A 3 -15.52 -38.11 21.48
C ASP A 3 -15.32 -36.58 21.47
N TRP A 4 -14.60 -36.02 22.44
CA TRP A 4 -14.30 -34.57 22.48
C TRP A 4 -12.97 -34.20 21.78
N SER A 5 -12.07 -35.15 21.55
CA SER A 5 -10.74 -34.87 21.00
C SER A 5 -10.78 -34.55 19.51
N GLU A 6 -11.69 -35.16 18.74
CA GLU A 6 -11.86 -34.88 17.30
C GLU A 6 -12.51 -33.51 17.05
N VAL A 7 -13.48 -33.11 17.87
CA VAL A 7 -14.14 -31.79 17.76
C VAL A 7 -13.18 -30.66 18.12
N VAL A 8 -12.35 -30.87 19.15
CA VAL A 8 -11.31 -29.91 19.57
C VAL A 8 -10.20 -29.84 18.52
N ALA A 9 -9.77 -30.97 17.94
CA ALA A 9 -8.79 -30.99 16.86
C ALA A 9 -9.30 -30.28 15.58
N GLY A 10 -10.57 -30.49 15.22
CA GLY A 10 -11.20 -29.82 14.07
C GLY A 10 -11.38 -28.31 14.28
N ALA A 11 -11.77 -27.88 15.48
CA ALA A 11 -11.92 -26.47 15.83
C ALA A 11 -10.57 -25.72 15.88
N ILE A 12 -9.53 -26.34 16.42
CA ILE A 12 -8.17 -25.76 16.44
C ILE A 12 -7.59 -25.69 15.03
N GLY A 13 -7.78 -26.73 14.21
CA GLY A 13 -7.35 -26.74 12.81
C GLY A 13 -8.05 -25.67 11.95
N GLY A 14 -9.37 -25.53 12.08
CA GLY A 14 -10.15 -24.51 11.38
C GLY A 14 -9.78 -23.08 11.78
N GLY A 15 -9.59 -22.83 13.09
CA GLY A 15 -9.16 -21.53 13.61
C GLY A 15 -7.77 -21.11 13.12
N LEU A 16 -6.83 -22.05 13.05
CA LEU A 16 -5.46 -21.79 12.58
C LEU A 16 -5.45 -21.41 11.09
N VAL A 17 -6.24 -22.07 10.26
CA VAL A 17 -6.35 -21.78 8.82
C VAL A 17 -6.91 -20.38 8.59
N ILE A 18 -7.94 -19.98 9.33
CA ILE A 18 -8.51 -18.62 9.26
C ILE A 18 -7.47 -17.58 9.68
N ALA A 19 -6.74 -17.83 10.78
CA ALA A 19 -5.69 -16.93 11.25
C ALA A 19 -4.54 -16.78 10.23
N VAL A 20 -4.11 -17.88 9.59
CA VAL A 20 -3.05 -17.86 8.57
C VAL A 20 -3.52 -17.11 7.31
N GLN A 21 -4.76 -17.31 6.87
CA GLN A 21 -5.31 -16.60 5.72
C GLN A 21 -5.40 -15.08 5.98
N MET A 22 -5.90 -14.69 7.16
CA MET A 22 -5.93 -13.28 7.57
C MET A 22 -4.53 -12.66 7.69
N GLY A 23 -3.56 -13.44 8.19
CA GLY A 23 -2.16 -13.01 8.30
C GLY A 23 -1.52 -12.77 6.94
N LYS A 24 -1.66 -13.72 6.00
CA LYS A 24 -1.15 -13.59 4.64
C LYS A 24 -1.75 -12.38 3.92
N GLN A 25 -3.07 -12.20 4.00
CA GLN A 25 -3.72 -11.06 3.36
C GLN A 25 -3.22 -9.72 3.89
N LYS A 26 -2.95 -9.60 5.20
CA LYS A 26 -2.33 -8.39 5.77
C LYS A 26 -0.90 -8.18 5.30
N LEU A 27 -0.10 -9.24 5.22
CA LEU A 27 1.28 -9.17 4.73
C LEU A 27 1.34 -8.76 3.26
N ASP A 28 0.49 -9.36 2.43
CA ASP A 28 0.38 -9.04 1.01
C ASP A 28 -0.06 -7.59 0.82
N ASN A 29 -1.08 -7.15 1.57
CA ASN A 29 -1.53 -5.76 1.56
C ASN A 29 -0.41 -4.79 1.95
N PHE A 30 0.37 -5.11 2.99
CA PHE A 30 1.46 -4.26 3.44
C PHE A 30 2.62 -4.19 2.42
N SER A 31 2.94 -5.33 1.81
CA SER A 31 3.95 -5.41 0.74
C SER A 31 3.53 -4.61 -0.49
N ASP A 32 2.30 -4.79 -0.95
CA ASP A 32 1.73 -4.08 -2.10
C ASP A 32 1.68 -2.56 -1.83
N SER A 33 1.24 -2.18 -0.63
CA SER A 33 1.15 -0.78 -0.19
C SER A 33 2.53 -0.10 -0.15
N LYS A 34 3.57 -0.81 0.36
CA LYS A 34 4.96 -0.34 0.31
C LYS A 34 5.49 -0.20 -1.11
N ARG A 35 5.14 -1.12 -2.01
CA ARG A 35 5.56 -1.06 -3.41
C ARG A 35 4.98 0.17 -4.12
N ILE A 36 3.71 0.47 -3.86
CA ILE A 36 3.04 1.69 -4.36
C ILE A 36 3.75 2.94 -3.82
N HIS A 37 3.99 3.01 -2.51
CA HIS A 37 4.67 4.14 -1.87
C HIS A 37 6.08 4.37 -2.40
N SER A 38 6.89 3.31 -2.47
CA SER A 38 8.26 3.36 -3.00
C SER A 38 8.28 3.82 -4.46
N TRP A 39 7.37 3.29 -5.29
CA TRP A 39 7.24 3.75 -6.67
C TRP A 39 6.88 5.23 -6.75
N LEU A 40 5.88 5.68 -5.97
CA LEU A 40 5.48 7.10 -5.92
C LEU A 40 6.68 7.98 -5.55
N VAL A 41 7.41 7.65 -4.48
CA VAL A 41 8.60 8.39 -4.05
C VAL A 41 9.63 8.49 -5.19
N SER A 42 9.95 7.36 -5.84
CA SER A 42 10.93 7.35 -6.95
C SER A 42 10.48 8.17 -8.15
N GLU A 43 9.18 8.16 -8.45
CA GLU A 43 8.62 8.90 -9.59
C GLU A 43 8.60 10.41 -9.31
N PHE A 44 8.37 10.81 -8.04
CA PHE A 44 8.46 12.19 -7.60
C PHE A 44 9.90 12.71 -7.60
N GLU A 45 10.86 11.91 -7.13
CA GLU A 45 12.29 12.25 -7.20
C GLU A 45 12.78 12.42 -8.63
N ARG A 46 12.28 11.61 -9.57
CA ARG A 46 12.72 11.63 -10.97
C ARG A 46 12.33 12.90 -11.72
N ILE A 47 11.16 13.46 -11.43
CA ILE A 47 10.57 14.55 -12.24
C ILE A 47 10.73 15.90 -11.52
N ASP A 48 11.16 15.91 -10.24
CA ASP A 48 11.14 17.08 -9.33
C ASP A 48 9.80 17.84 -9.37
N ASP A 49 8.76 17.14 -9.80
CA ASP A 49 7.43 17.65 -10.04
C ASP A 49 6.50 16.78 -9.19
N TYR A 50 6.09 17.34 -8.05
CA TYR A 50 5.19 16.75 -7.07
C TYR A 50 3.74 16.72 -7.60
N LYS A 51 3.60 16.33 -8.87
CA LYS A 51 2.34 16.25 -9.59
C LYS A 51 1.58 14.99 -9.21
N TYR A 52 0.30 15.17 -8.94
CA TYR A 52 -0.68 14.12 -8.71
C TYR A 52 -0.55 12.96 -9.71
N ARG A 53 -0.75 11.73 -9.23
CA ARG A 53 -0.72 10.51 -10.06
C ARG A 53 -2.06 9.81 -9.99
N SER A 54 -2.59 9.42 -11.15
CA SER A 54 -3.85 8.69 -11.21
C SER A 54 -3.68 7.23 -10.81
N THR A 55 -4.75 6.62 -10.28
CA THR A 55 -4.80 5.18 -9.98
C THR A 55 -4.32 4.32 -11.15
N ARG A 56 -4.66 4.69 -12.39
CA ARG A 56 -4.24 3.97 -13.62
C ARG A 56 -2.73 4.01 -13.85
N ALA A 57 -2.08 5.15 -13.62
CA ALA A 57 -0.64 5.28 -13.79
C ALA A 57 0.11 4.43 -12.75
N ILE A 58 -0.35 4.47 -11.49
CA ILE A 58 0.19 3.66 -10.41
C ILE A 58 -0.01 2.18 -10.72
N ALA A 59 -1.23 1.76 -11.06
CA ALA A 59 -1.58 0.39 -11.42
C ALA A 59 -0.67 -0.19 -12.51
N LYS A 60 -0.42 0.60 -13.57
CA LYS A 60 0.49 0.21 -14.65
C LYS A 60 1.93 0.03 -14.17
N ALA A 61 2.39 0.85 -13.23
CA ALA A 61 3.77 0.79 -12.75
C ALA A 61 4.03 -0.35 -11.74
N VAL A 62 3.09 -0.59 -10.83
CA VAL A 62 3.22 -1.67 -9.84
C VAL A 62 2.68 -3.02 -10.31
N ASN A 63 2.08 -3.05 -11.51
CA ASN A 63 1.42 -4.22 -12.10
C ASN A 63 0.32 -4.80 -11.19
N LEU A 64 -0.52 -3.91 -10.64
CA LEU A 64 -1.68 -4.25 -9.82
C LEU A 64 -2.96 -3.77 -10.49
N THR A 65 -4.10 -4.34 -10.12
CA THR A 65 -5.40 -3.88 -10.61
C THR A 65 -5.73 -2.49 -10.04
N PRO A 66 -6.39 -1.61 -10.79
CA PRO A 66 -6.72 -0.26 -10.35
C PRO A 66 -7.57 -0.26 -9.06
N GLU A 67 -8.54 -1.17 -8.95
CA GLU A 67 -9.36 -1.34 -7.75
C GLU A 67 -8.53 -1.64 -6.49
N ARG A 68 -7.50 -2.49 -6.63
CA ARG A 68 -6.60 -2.86 -5.54
C ARG A 68 -5.70 -1.69 -5.17
N VAL A 69 -5.21 -0.94 -6.16
CA VAL A 69 -4.43 0.28 -5.93
C VAL A 69 -5.27 1.33 -5.20
N ALA A 70 -6.50 1.61 -5.64
CA ALA A 70 -7.39 2.58 -4.98
C ALA A 70 -7.63 2.20 -3.52
N THR A 71 -7.93 0.91 -3.27
CA THR A 71 -8.11 0.38 -1.91
C THR A 71 -6.85 0.54 -1.05
N LEU A 72 -5.67 0.23 -1.60
CA LEU A 72 -4.40 0.33 -0.87
C LEU A 72 -4.00 1.79 -0.61
N CYS A 73 -4.24 2.68 -1.57
CA CYS A 73 -3.98 4.12 -1.43
C CYS A 73 -4.89 4.75 -0.38
N HIS A 74 -6.18 4.40 -0.34
CA HIS A 74 -7.10 4.87 0.71
C HIS A 74 -6.69 4.43 2.11
N ASN A 75 -6.13 3.23 2.25
CA ASN A 75 -5.70 2.70 3.55
C ASN A 75 -4.29 3.15 3.96
N HIS A 76 -3.52 3.79 3.06
CA HIS A 76 -2.14 4.17 3.33
C HIS A 76 -2.07 5.54 4.03
N PRO A 77 -1.48 5.66 5.24
CA PRO A 77 -1.51 6.91 6.01
C PRO A 77 -0.73 8.07 5.39
N ARG A 78 0.22 7.76 4.49
CA ARG A 78 1.06 8.76 3.82
C ARG A 78 0.67 9.09 2.37
N ILE A 79 -0.39 8.46 1.85
CA ILE A 79 -0.91 8.76 0.51
C ILE A 79 -2.20 9.55 0.72
N LYS A 80 -2.26 10.75 0.14
CA LYS A 80 -3.43 11.62 0.22
C LYS A 80 -4.18 11.58 -1.10
N HIS A 81 -5.50 11.41 -0.99
CA HIS A 81 -6.41 11.57 -2.12
C HIS A 81 -6.61 13.06 -2.41
N VAL A 82 -6.62 13.43 -3.69
CA VAL A 82 -6.91 14.80 -4.12
C VAL A 82 -8.43 14.97 -4.15
N LEU A 83 -8.94 15.82 -3.26
CA LEU A 83 -10.37 16.15 -3.19
C LEU A 83 -10.71 17.17 -4.27
N GLY A 84 -11.81 16.96 -4.99
CA GLY A 84 -12.35 17.93 -5.97
C GLY A 84 -12.03 17.65 -7.43
N THR A 85 -11.44 16.51 -7.76
CA THR A 85 -11.27 16.01 -9.13
C THR A 85 -12.05 14.72 -9.32
N ASP A 86 -12.75 14.58 -10.46
CA ASP A 86 -13.40 13.31 -10.89
C ASP A 86 -12.38 12.18 -11.11
N ASP A 87 -11.13 12.55 -11.39
CA ASP A 87 -10.04 11.60 -11.50
C ASP A 87 -9.51 11.20 -10.11
N GLU A 88 -9.44 9.89 -9.85
CA GLU A 88 -8.79 9.30 -8.67
C GLU A 88 -7.29 9.62 -8.66
N LEU A 89 -6.97 10.81 -8.16
CA LEU A 89 -5.63 11.38 -8.13
C LEU A 89 -5.04 11.25 -6.73
N TRP A 90 -3.79 10.84 -6.68
CA TRP A 90 -3.06 10.56 -5.45
C TRP A 90 -1.81 11.42 -5.37
N ASN A 91 -1.53 11.93 -4.17
CA ASN A 91 -0.29 12.60 -3.83
C ASN A 91 0.36 11.96 -2.60
N LEU A 92 1.67 12.13 -2.44
CA LEU A 92 2.30 11.89 -1.14
C LEU A 92 1.89 12.99 -0.17
N ASP A 93 1.85 12.65 1.12
CA ASP A 93 1.67 13.67 2.14
C ASP A 93 2.92 14.57 2.26
N GLY A 94 2.72 15.81 2.69
CA GLY A 94 3.80 16.79 2.94
C GLY A 94 4.89 16.29 3.88
N ALA A 95 4.61 15.29 4.72
CA ALA A 95 5.60 14.65 5.59
C ALA A 95 6.64 13.78 4.83
N ASP A 96 6.25 13.18 3.71
CA ASP A 96 7.17 12.46 2.80
C ASP A 96 7.82 13.40 1.77
N HIS A 97 7.40 14.67 1.69
CA HIS A 97 8.07 15.72 0.92
C HIS A 97 9.40 16.18 1.54
N LYS A 98 10.08 15.33 2.31
CA LYS A 98 11.49 15.59 2.61
C LYS A 98 12.23 15.46 1.29
N LYS A 99 12.29 16.56 0.53
CA LYS A 99 13.34 16.82 -0.43
C LYS A 99 14.62 16.33 0.23
N PRO A 100 15.38 15.41 -0.38
CA PRO A 100 16.76 15.25 0.06
C PRO A 100 17.31 16.67 0.07
N LYS A 101 17.73 17.16 1.25
CA LYS A 101 18.46 18.43 1.32
C LYS A 101 19.59 18.23 0.33
N SER A 102 19.47 18.84 -0.84
CA SER A 102 20.59 18.95 -1.76
C SER A 102 21.63 19.64 -0.91
N HIS A 103 22.63 18.86 -0.51
CA HIS A 103 23.88 19.41 -0.03
C HIS A 103 24.46 20.13 -1.25
N PHE A 104 23.97 21.36 -1.46
CA PHE A 104 24.70 22.44 -2.11
C PHE A 104 25.97 22.61 -1.28
N PHE A 105 26.97 21.78 -1.53
CA PHE A 105 28.34 22.15 -1.28
C PHE A 105 28.70 23.16 -2.37
N ALA A 106 28.44 24.42 -2.04
CA ALA A 106 29.17 25.56 -2.58
C ALA A 106 30.58 25.52 -1.98
N GLY A 107 31.59 25.74 -2.82
CA GLY A 107 32.99 25.89 -2.41
C GLY A 107 33.95 25.19 -3.35
#